data_AF-A0A7X0AYU8-F1
#
_entry.id   AF-A0A7X0AYU8-F1
#
_cell.length_a   1.000
_cell.length_b   1.000
_cell.length_c   1.000
_cell.angle_alpha   90.00
_cell.angle_beta   90.00
_cell.angle_gamma   90.00
#
_symmetry.space_group_name_H-M   'P 1'
#
loop_
_entity.id
_entity.type
_entity.pdbx_description
1 polymer ?
#
loop_
_entity_poly.entity_id
_entity_poly.type
_entity_poly.pdbx_seq_one_letter_code
_entity_poly.pdbx_strand_id
1 'polypeptide(L)'
;MELHYCVPVWGSAYVAQLTDVSLPSLLAPGNLPALSQMVSVRLRIFTRSADARQIRDSAIWPRLVACVPVDIVTCDDLNLSETYAGMSNLLQAAIRQAGAAGAAFVPQAADGFWSDGSLATLGRLLHAGKRLVLCGGLRVVTETFAPAVRSRFGVPDGAIAISGRDMVDLALDHLHPSMGLYFNDSRLRAVSTSWWLRPYSRRSLVQNIFHFVPLAVVGTGYDARFNGTVDRGFVETLDVRPEDVALIDSSDDLTLVDLAPAARVIGEPQLTCLSDAVFTGRWFREMGESHAFLGGRFYAKPIRFRGGDADDPAVRRAERQAARMARRQVYAGLVVAEALAVAAALHAAGWLDLAHDVKARALSGGLSLPVGRLAPYTACLPADPSTLVSVLDRLKDHVVVGRGHVPPAGALAGPIETGLGEIYVLGSR
;
A
#
# COMPACT_ATOMS: atom_id res chain seq x y z
N MET A 1 26.03 -1.23 5.64
CA MET A 1 24.78 -0.56 6.02
C MET A 1 24.23 -1.25 7.26
N GLU A 2 23.83 -0.50 8.27
CA GLU A 2 23.10 -1.02 9.44
C GLU A 2 21.59 -0.92 9.18
N LEU A 3 20.84 -1.91 9.66
CA LEU A 3 19.39 -2.01 9.53
C LEU A 3 18.79 -2.18 10.93
N HIS A 4 17.88 -1.27 11.30
CA HIS A 4 17.07 -1.37 12.52
C HIS A 4 15.72 -1.97 12.15
N TYR A 5 15.51 -3.22 12.58
CA TYR A 5 14.25 -3.94 12.44
C TYR A 5 13.39 -3.60 13.66
N CYS A 6 12.34 -2.80 13.48
CA CYS A 6 11.66 -2.12 14.57
C CYS A 6 10.25 -2.68 14.79
N VAL A 7 10.01 -3.26 15.97
CA VAL A 7 8.75 -3.91 16.33
C VAL A 7 8.07 -3.17 17.48
N PRO A 8 7.08 -2.30 17.24
CA PRO A 8 6.17 -1.82 18.27
C PRO A 8 5.25 -2.95 18.76
N VAL A 9 5.19 -3.18 20.07
CA VAL A 9 4.32 -4.21 20.67
C VAL A 9 3.97 -3.83 22.11
N TRP A 10 2.69 -3.94 22.49
CA TRP A 10 2.26 -3.79 23.87
C TRP A 10 0.95 -4.55 24.12
N GLY A 11 0.76 -4.99 25.37
CA GLY A 11 -0.38 -5.79 25.78
C GLY A 11 -0.19 -7.28 25.50
N SER A 12 -0.65 -8.09 26.45
CA SER A 12 -0.38 -9.53 26.51
C SER A 12 -0.78 -10.30 25.25
N ALA A 13 -1.88 -9.93 24.59
CA ALA A 13 -2.34 -10.57 23.36
C ALA A 13 -1.38 -10.34 22.18
N TYR A 14 -0.92 -9.10 21.98
CA TYR A 14 0.04 -8.78 20.91
C TYR A 14 1.44 -9.31 21.23
N VAL A 15 1.83 -9.33 22.52
CA VAL A 15 3.09 -9.96 22.94
C VAL A 15 3.07 -11.45 22.62
N ALA A 16 1.99 -12.16 22.98
CA ALA A 16 1.84 -13.57 22.65
C ALA A 16 1.86 -13.79 21.13
N GLN A 17 1.12 -12.98 20.37
CA GLN A 17 1.12 -13.07 18.91
C GLN A 17 2.52 -12.86 18.30
N LEU A 18 3.28 -11.89 18.82
CA LEU A 18 4.67 -11.67 18.43
C LEU A 18 5.55 -12.88 18.75
N THR A 19 5.53 -13.37 19.98
CA THR A 19 6.44 -14.44 20.44
C THR A 19 6.09 -15.81 19.88
N ASP A 20 4.81 -16.05 19.65
CA ASP A 20 4.30 -17.37 19.33
C ASP A 20 4.12 -17.56 17.82
N VAL A 21 3.99 -16.48 17.04
CA VAL A 21 3.66 -16.57 15.61
C VAL A 21 4.63 -15.77 14.76
N SER A 22 4.74 -14.45 15.00
CA SER A 22 5.52 -13.56 14.14
C SER A 22 7.03 -13.80 14.23
N LEU A 23 7.62 -13.84 15.44
CA LEU A 23 9.06 -14.13 15.64
C LEU A 23 9.47 -15.50 15.08
N PRO A 24 8.71 -16.59 15.28
CA PRO A 24 8.98 -17.87 14.60
C PRO A 24 9.09 -17.78 13.08
N SER A 25 8.26 -16.96 12.41
CA SER A 25 8.36 -16.75 10.95
C SER A 25 9.63 -15.98 10.57
N LEU A 26 10.02 -14.99 11.38
CA LEU A 26 11.24 -14.21 11.18
C LEU A 26 12.50 -15.06 11.36
N LEU A 27 12.43 -16.14 12.14
CA LEU A 27 13.54 -17.07 12.38
C LEU A 27 13.60 -18.24 11.38
N ALA A 28 12.75 -18.26 10.36
CA ALA A 28 12.90 -19.18 9.24
C ALA A 28 14.27 -18.98 8.55
N PRO A 29 14.90 -20.02 7.97
CA PRO A 29 16.27 -19.96 7.47
C PRO A 29 16.53 -18.84 6.46
N GLY A 30 15.58 -18.56 5.57
CA GLY A 30 15.66 -17.50 4.56
C GLY A 30 15.27 -16.10 5.05
N ASN A 31 14.99 -15.93 6.35
CA ASN A 31 14.59 -14.65 6.94
C ASN A 31 15.73 -14.00 7.75
N LEU A 32 15.59 -13.73 9.05
CA LEU A 32 16.62 -13.05 9.84
C LEU A 32 17.99 -13.73 9.76
N PRO A 33 18.10 -15.08 9.80
CA PRO A 33 19.38 -15.76 9.63
C PRO A 33 20.07 -15.45 8.29
N ALA A 34 19.31 -15.38 7.20
CA ALA A 34 19.87 -15.03 5.89
C ALA A 34 20.15 -13.52 5.77
N LEU A 35 19.27 -12.66 6.28
CA LEU A 35 19.44 -11.21 6.23
C LEU A 35 20.68 -10.75 7.01
N SER A 36 20.94 -11.34 8.19
CA SER A 36 22.09 -10.98 9.03
C SER A 36 23.44 -11.36 8.41
N GLN A 37 23.45 -12.27 7.44
CA GLN A 37 24.63 -12.58 6.64
C GLN A 37 24.89 -11.54 5.53
N MET A 38 23.88 -10.74 5.17
CA MET A 38 23.96 -9.76 4.07
C MET A 38 24.17 -8.32 4.57
N VAL A 39 23.56 -7.97 5.70
CA VAL A 39 23.63 -6.63 6.30
C VAL A 39 23.74 -6.72 7.83
N SER A 40 24.24 -5.66 8.47
CA SER A 40 24.22 -5.59 9.93
C SER A 40 22.79 -5.34 10.39
N VAL A 41 22.19 -6.30 11.10
CA VAL A 41 20.81 -6.22 11.59
C VAL A 41 20.81 -6.01 13.10
N ARG A 42 19.99 -5.08 13.57
CA ARG A 42 19.65 -4.90 14.97
C ARG A 42 18.13 -4.92 15.12
N LEU A 43 17.62 -5.91 15.84
CA LEU A 43 16.19 -6.00 16.14
C LEU A 43 15.89 -5.14 17.37
N ARG A 44 14.92 -4.24 17.25
CA ARG A 44 14.54 -3.31 18.30
C ARG A 44 13.06 -3.46 18.60
N ILE A 45 12.74 -3.90 19.81
CA ILE A 45 11.37 -4.10 20.28
C ILE A 45 10.98 -2.92 21.15
N PHE A 46 10.00 -2.13 20.70
CA PHE A 46 9.50 -0.96 21.42
C PHE A 46 8.24 -1.34 22.18
N THR A 47 8.30 -1.29 23.51
CA THR A 47 7.26 -1.89 24.36
C THR A 47 7.19 -1.26 25.75
N ARG A 48 6.30 -1.74 26.62
CA ARG A 48 6.25 -1.37 28.04
C ARG A 48 7.18 -2.24 28.87
N SER A 49 7.64 -1.73 30.02
CA SER A 49 8.49 -2.50 30.94
C SER A 49 7.85 -3.81 31.41
N ALA A 50 6.53 -3.84 31.58
CA ALA A 50 5.80 -5.06 31.95
C ALA A 50 5.82 -6.11 30.82
N ASP A 51 5.57 -5.69 29.59
CA ASP A 51 5.55 -6.55 28.39
C ASP A 51 6.95 -7.04 28.01
N ALA A 52 7.98 -6.22 28.24
CA ALA A 52 9.38 -6.57 28.04
C ALA A 52 9.81 -7.85 28.79
N ARG A 53 9.27 -8.07 29.99
CA ARG A 53 9.55 -9.30 30.76
C ARG A 53 8.95 -10.52 30.06
N GLN A 54 7.67 -10.45 29.69
CA GLN A 54 6.98 -11.54 28.98
C GLN A 54 7.70 -11.93 27.69
N ILE A 55 8.25 -10.95 26.95
CA ILE A 55 9.01 -11.21 25.73
C ILE A 55 10.31 -11.98 26.03
N ARG A 56 11.07 -11.58 27.04
CA ARG A 56 12.33 -12.25 27.43
C ARG A 56 12.10 -13.66 27.97
N ASP A 57 10.98 -13.87 28.65
CA ASP A 57 10.62 -15.16 29.24
C ASP A 57 10.01 -16.13 28.21
N SER A 58 9.79 -15.69 26.97
CA SER A 58 9.22 -16.52 25.92
C SER A 58 10.19 -17.59 25.41
N ALA A 59 9.65 -18.73 24.96
CA ALA A 59 10.46 -19.85 24.48
C ALA A 59 11.31 -19.52 23.25
N ILE A 60 10.89 -18.53 22.44
CA ILE A 60 11.61 -18.14 21.21
C ILE A 60 12.80 -17.19 21.49
N TRP A 61 12.83 -16.56 22.68
CA TRP A 61 13.80 -15.52 23.01
C TRP A 61 15.27 -15.95 22.90
N PRO A 62 15.71 -17.10 23.46
CA PRO A 62 17.11 -17.52 23.36
C PRO A 62 17.60 -17.68 21.92
N ARG A 63 16.72 -18.15 21.04
CA ARG A 63 17.05 -18.30 19.61
C ARG A 63 17.14 -16.95 18.92
N LEU A 64 16.23 -16.03 19.23
CA LEU A 64 16.22 -14.70 18.66
C LEU A 64 17.54 -13.96 18.93
N VAL A 65 17.98 -13.95 20.19
CA VAL A 65 19.22 -13.26 20.59
C VAL A 65 20.49 -13.95 20.08
N ALA A 66 20.43 -15.25 19.79
CA ALA A 66 21.52 -15.97 19.13
C ALA A 66 21.60 -15.65 17.62
N CYS A 67 20.49 -15.25 17.01
CA CYS A 67 20.41 -14.94 15.57
C CYS A 67 20.88 -13.51 15.25
N VAL A 68 20.44 -12.53 16.04
CA VAL A 68 20.74 -11.10 15.83
C VAL A 68 20.84 -10.36 17.18
N PRO A 69 21.58 -9.24 17.27
CA PRO A 69 21.47 -8.32 18.39
C PRO A 69 20.03 -7.85 18.59
N VAL A 70 19.52 -7.94 19.82
CA VAL A 70 18.16 -7.51 20.18
C VAL A 70 18.21 -6.46 21.29
N ASP A 71 17.58 -5.32 21.04
CA ASP A 71 17.33 -4.28 22.04
C ASP A 71 15.84 -4.26 22.40
N ILE A 72 15.52 -4.24 23.69
CA ILE A 72 14.18 -3.88 24.16
C ILE A 72 14.22 -2.43 24.63
N VAL A 73 13.46 -1.57 23.94
CA VAL A 73 13.30 -0.16 24.25
C VAL A 73 11.97 0.03 24.98
N THR A 74 12.05 0.37 26.26
CA THR A 74 10.88 0.63 27.10
C THR A 74 10.36 2.04 26.87
N CYS A 75 9.07 2.17 26.60
CA CYS A 75 8.38 3.42 26.28
C CYS A 75 7.19 3.64 27.22
N ASP A 76 7.42 3.55 28.53
CA ASP A 76 6.38 3.66 29.55
C ASP A 76 5.79 5.08 29.65
N ASP A 77 6.48 6.08 29.11
CA ASP A 77 6.08 7.48 29.04
C ASP A 77 5.12 7.80 27.88
N LEU A 78 4.96 6.89 26.91
CA LEU A 78 4.11 7.10 25.75
C LEU A 78 2.65 6.74 26.03
N ASN A 79 1.73 7.55 25.50
CA ASN A 79 0.31 7.21 25.50
C ASN A 79 0.02 6.13 24.44
N LEU A 80 -0.33 4.93 24.91
CA LEU A 80 -0.69 3.76 24.10
C LEU A 80 -2.14 3.31 24.33
N SER A 81 -3.02 4.19 24.83
CA SER A 81 -4.43 3.85 25.06
C SER A 81 -5.21 3.67 23.75
N GLU A 82 -4.91 4.51 22.76
CA GLU A 82 -5.45 4.39 21.41
C GLU A 82 -4.51 3.57 20.53
N THR A 83 -5.04 2.55 19.85
CA THR A 83 -4.19 1.52 19.20
C THR A 83 -3.35 2.11 18.07
N TYR A 84 -3.98 2.89 17.17
CA TYR A 84 -3.27 3.47 16.03
C TYR A 84 -2.34 4.60 16.46
N ALA A 85 -2.79 5.49 17.35
CA ALA A 85 -1.95 6.56 17.85
C ALA A 85 -0.74 6.03 18.63
N GLY A 86 -0.94 5.01 19.47
CA GLY A 86 0.13 4.34 20.20
C GLY A 86 1.15 3.68 19.28
N MET A 87 0.69 2.96 18.25
CA MET A 87 1.58 2.36 17.25
C MET A 87 2.40 3.42 16.52
N SER A 88 1.76 4.52 16.08
CA SER A 88 2.45 5.62 15.43
C SER A 88 3.47 6.25 16.38
N ASN A 89 3.14 6.53 17.64
CA ASN A 89 4.08 7.08 18.62
C ASN A 89 5.35 6.22 18.79
N LEU A 90 5.19 4.90 18.89
CA LEU A 90 6.31 3.95 18.98
C LEU A 90 7.14 3.93 17.69
N LEU A 91 6.49 3.92 16.52
CA LEU A 91 7.20 3.96 15.23
C LEU A 91 7.93 5.29 15.02
N GLN A 92 7.38 6.42 15.45
CA GLN A 92 8.09 7.70 15.41
C GLN A 92 9.35 7.68 16.29
N ALA A 93 9.27 7.06 17.48
CA ALA A 93 10.46 6.86 18.32
C ALA A 93 11.50 5.97 17.63
N ALA A 94 11.04 4.91 16.97
CA ALA A 94 11.91 4.01 16.20
C ALA A 94 12.59 4.71 15.02
N ILE A 95 11.85 5.52 14.25
CA ILE A 95 12.37 6.30 13.12
C ILE A 95 13.43 7.29 13.60
N ARG A 96 13.19 8.01 14.72
CA ARG A 96 14.19 8.91 15.31
C ARG A 96 15.48 8.18 15.67
N GLN A 97 15.37 7.02 16.30
CA GLN A 97 16.54 6.23 16.71
C GLN A 97 17.30 5.65 15.51
N ALA A 98 16.60 5.13 14.50
CA ALA A 98 17.22 4.67 13.26
C ALA A 98 17.92 5.82 12.52
N GLY A 99 17.25 6.97 12.41
CA GLY A 99 17.79 8.17 11.79
C GLY A 99 19.04 8.72 12.49
N ALA A 100 19.04 8.75 13.83
CA ALA A 100 20.20 9.17 14.62
C ALA A 100 21.40 8.22 14.47
N ALA A 101 21.16 6.94 14.20
CA ALA A 101 22.19 5.94 13.91
C ALA A 101 22.62 5.91 12.43
N GLY A 102 21.94 6.64 11.54
CA GLY A 102 22.11 6.50 10.09
C GLY A 102 21.75 5.10 9.57
N ALA A 103 20.89 4.38 10.28
CA ALA A 103 20.45 3.04 9.93
C ALA A 103 19.23 3.06 9.00
N ALA A 104 19.11 2.03 8.16
CA ALA A 104 17.87 1.75 7.46
C ALA A 104 16.77 1.37 8.47
N PHE A 105 15.54 1.80 8.22
CA PHE A 105 14.39 1.53 9.07
C PHE A 105 13.49 0.47 8.44
N VAL A 106 13.21 -0.61 9.17
CA VAL A 106 12.24 -1.64 8.79
C VAL A 106 11.12 -1.65 9.82
N PRO A 107 9.93 -1.08 9.51
CA PRO A 107 8.79 -1.17 10.41
C PRO A 107 8.18 -2.57 10.33
N GLN A 108 8.02 -3.22 11.47
CA GLN A 108 7.35 -4.49 11.59
C GLN A 108 6.22 -4.38 12.59
N ALA A 109 4.99 -4.63 12.16
CA ALA A 109 3.89 -4.79 13.09
C ALA A 109 4.01 -6.12 13.85
N ALA A 110 3.59 -6.15 15.13
CA ALA A 110 3.66 -7.36 15.97
C ALA A 110 2.86 -8.54 15.38
N ASP A 111 1.90 -8.24 14.51
CA ASP A 111 1.00 -9.16 13.81
C ASP A 111 1.41 -9.48 12.37
N GLY A 112 2.56 -9.00 11.90
CA GLY A 112 3.06 -9.34 10.58
C GLY A 112 3.74 -10.71 10.55
N PHE A 113 3.32 -11.58 9.62
CA PHE A 113 3.86 -12.92 9.44
C PHE A 113 4.46 -13.10 8.04
N TRP A 114 5.69 -13.59 7.98
CA TRP A 114 6.51 -13.59 6.76
C TRP A 114 6.67 -14.98 6.17
N SER A 115 6.62 -15.08 4.84
CA SER A 115 7.08 -16.27 4.14
C SER A 115 8.60 -16.43 4.26
N ASP A 116 9.08 -17.67 4.24
CA ASP A 116 10.50 -17.98 4.22
C ASP A 116 11.17 -17.41 2.96
N GLY A 117 12.37 -16.83 3.13
CA GLY A 117 13.11 -16.15 2.06
C GLY A 117 12.78 -14.67 1.87
N SER A 118 11.74 -14.16 2.52
CA SER A 118 11.29 -12.77 2.38
C SER A 118 12.36 -11.75 2.80
N LEU A 119 13.00 -11.94 3.95
CA LEU A 119 14.03 -10.99 4.38
C LEU A 119 15.34 -11.14 3.60
N ALA A 120 15.65 -12.33 3.06
CA ALA A 120 16.75 -12.45 2.10
C ALA A 120 16.46 -11.64 0.82
N THR A 121 15.22 -11.65 0.32
CA THR A 121 14.79 -10.78 -0.80
C THR A 121 14.96 -9.31 -0.44
N LEU A 122 14.54 -8.90 0.76
CA LEU A 122 14.72 -7.53 1.25
C LEU A 122 16.21 -7.13 1.25
N GLY A 123 17.09 -7.99 1.78
CA GLY A 123 18.53 -7.77 1.79
C GLY A 123 19.13 -7.59 0.39
N ARG A 124 18.68 -8.38 -0.59
CA ARG A 124 19.10 -8.24 -2.01
C ARG A 124 18.69 -6.89 -2.59
N LEU A 125 17.46 -6.44 -2.33
CA LEU A 125 16.96 -5.16 -2.83
C LEU A 125 17.73 -3.99 -2.22
N LEU A 126 18.03 -4.05 -0.94
CA LEU A 126 18.83 -3.05 -0.25
C LEU A 126 20.27 -2.98 -0.79
N HIS A 127 20.90 -4.13 -1.03
CA HIS A 127 22.22 -4.19 -1.67
C HIS A 127 22.21 -3.64 -3.10
N ALA A 128 21.10 -3.81 -3.83
CA ALA A 128 20.87 -3.21 -5.14
C ALA A 128 20.59 -1.70 -5.10
N GLY A 129 20.74 -1.05 -3.94
CA GLY A 129 20.61 0.40 -3.78
C GLY A 129 19.18 0.91 -3.67
N LYS A 130 18.19 0.03 -3.45
CA LYS A 130 16.80 0.46 -3.23
C LYS A 130 16.67 1.17 -1.89
N ARG A 131 16.04 2.34 -1.92
CA ARG A 131 15.84 3.21 -0.76
C ARG A 131 14.47 3.06 -0.12
N LEU A 132 13.49 2.57 -0.86
CA LEU A 132 12.16 2.27 -0.33
C LEU A 132 11.71 0.93 -0.91
N VAL A 133 11.34 -0.01 -0.04
CA VAL A 133 10.74 -1.28 -0.45
C VAL A 133 9.30 -1.28 0.01
N LEU A 134 8.38 -1.53 -0.92
CA LEU A 134 6.95 -1.52 -0.74
C LEU A 134 6.38 -2.90 -1.06
N CYS A 135 5.38 -3.35 -0.31
CA CYS A 135 4.61 -4.54 -0.66
C CYS A 135 3.10 -4.35 -0.42
N GLY A 136 2.34 -5.29 -0.95
CA GLY A 136 0.97 -5.55 -0.53
C GLY A 136 0.95 -6.57 0.59
N GLY A 137 -0.24 -6.84 1.13
CA GLY A 137 -0.44 -7.83 2.16
C GLY A 137 -1.85 -8.41 2.08
N LEU A 138 -2.01 -9.61 2.63
CA LEU A 138 -3.32 -10.18 2.91
C LEU A 138 -3.55 -10.17 4.42
N ARG A 139 -4.81 -10.02 4.83
CA ARG A 139 -5.18 -10.20 6.24
C ARG A 139 -5.83 -11.56 6.43
N VAL A 140 -5.40 -12.26 7.47
CA VAL A 140 -5.88 -13.59 7.84
C VAL A 140 -6.43 -13.59 9.27
N VAL A 141 -7.27 -14.56 9.57
CA VAL A 141 -7.83 -14.78 10.90
C VAL A 141 -6.79 -15.46 11.79
N THR A 142 -6.30 -14.77 12.82
CA THR A 142 -5.27 -15.28 13.73
C THR A 142 -5.64 -16.65 14.31
N GLU A 143 -6.88 -16.80 14.78
CA GLU A 143 -7.36 -17.97 15.51
C GLU A 143 -7.37 -19.25 14.66
N THR A 144 -7.42 -19.13 13.33
CA THR A 144 -7.45 -20.28 12.42
C THR A 144 -6.15 -20.43 11.64
N PHE A 145 -5.51 -19.32 11.25
CA PHE A 145 -4.27 -19.34 10.49
C PHE A 145 -3.07 -19.77 11.35
N ALA A 146 -2.89 -19.18 12.54
CA ALA A 146 -1.73 -19.45 13.40
C ALA A 146 -1.59 -20.94 13.80
N PRO A 147 -2.65 -21.64 14.26
CA PRO A 147 -2.53 -23.07 14.54
C PRO A 147 -2.30 -23.90 13.26
N ALA A 148 -2.94 -23.53 12.14
CA ALA A 148 -2.78 -24.26 10.88
C ALA A 148 -1.35 -24.15 10.33
N VAL A 149 -0.76 -22.95 10.35
CA VAL A 149 0.61 -22.74 9.86
C VAL A 149 1.63 -23.43 10.77
N ARG A 150 1.45 -23.36 12.09
CA ARG A 150 2.32 -24.04 13.05
C ARG A 150 2.27 -25.56 12.88
N SER A 151 1.06 -26.12 12.72
CA SER A 151 0.89 -27.57 12.57
C SER A 151 1.52 -28.12 11.28
N ARG A 152 1.55 -27.34 10.20
CA ARG A 152 2.02 -27.80 8.88
C ARG A 152 3.49 -27.46 8.61
N PHE A 153 3.97 -26.35 9.15
CA PHE A 153 5.26 -25.74 8.79
C PHE A 153 6.14 -25.41 10.00
N GLY A 154 5.68 -25.71 11.22
CA GLY A 154 6.51 -25.62 12.42
C GLY A 154 7.63 -26.65 12.37
N VAL A 155 8.85 -26.21 12.65
CA VAL A 155 10.04 -27.08 12.73
C VAL A 155 10.47 -27.29 14.19
N PRO A 156 11.23 -28.37 14.50
CA PRO A 156 11.55 -28.74 15.89
C PRO A 156 12.25 -27.67 16.71
N ASP A 157 12.96 -26.75 16.05
CA ASP A 157 13.70 -25.66 16.67
C ASP A 157 12.82 -24.43 16.99
N GLY A 158 11.52 -24.49 16.68
CA GLY A 158 10.53 -23.46 16.99
C GLY A 158 10.33 -22.40 15.90
N ALA A 159 11.04 -22.46 14.77
CA ALA A 159 10.76 -21.60 13.62
C ALA A 159 9.53 -22.10 12.84
N ILE A 160 8.98 -21.24 11.99
CA ILE A 160 7.92 -21.60 11.04
C ILE A 160 8.40 -21.23 9.65
N ALA A 161 8.71 -22.25 8.83
CA ALA A 161 9.26 -22.07 7.49
C ALA A 161 8.21 -22.46 6.45
N ILE A 162 7.60 -21.46 5.81
CA ILE A 162 6.55 -21.63 4.80
C ILE A 162 6.91 -20.84 3.54
N SER A 163 6.81 -21.45 2.36
CA SER A 163 7.09 -20.76 1.10
C SER A 163 6.03 -19.68 0.81
N GLY A 164 6.36 -18.72 -0.06
CA GLY A 164 5.39 -17.71 -0.49
C GLY A 164 4.12 -18.31 -1.07
N ARG A 165 4.24 -19.37 -1.87
CA ARG A 165 3.09 -20.05 -2.49
C ARG A 165 2.22 -20.80 -1.50
N ASP A 166 2.84 -21.59 -0.61
CA ASP A 166 2.12 -22.30 0.44
C ASP A 166 1.43 -21.33 1.40
N MET A 167 2.06 -20.18 1.66
CA MET A 167 1.47 -19.15 2.50
C MET A 167 0.27 -18.48 1.84
N VAL A 168 0.30 -18.24 0.53
CA VAL A 168 -0.89 -17.76 -0.20
C VAL A 168 -1.99 -18.81 -0.15
N ASP A 169 -1.69 -20.07 -0.44
CA ASP A 169 -2.67 -21.16 -0.39
C ASP A 169 -3.37 -21.23 0.98
N LEU A 170 -2.58 -21.19 2.06
CA LEU A 170 -3.08 -21.21 3.42
C LEU A 170 -3.83 -19.91 3.76
N ALA A 171 -3.31 -18.75 3.38
CA ALA A 171 -3.94 -17.47 3.65
C ALA A 171 -5.34 -17.37 3.02
N LEU A 172 -5.53 -17.91 1.80
CA LEU A 172 -6.82 -17.93 1.13
C LEU A 172 -7.87 -18.80 1.85
N ASP A 173 -7.44 -19.88 2.51
CA ASP A 173 -8.32 -20.71 3.35
C ASP A 173 -8.68 -20.04 4.68
N HIS A 174 -7.91 -19.01 5.09
CA HIS A 174 -8.01 -18.34 6.39
C HIS A 174 -8.18 -16.82 6.27
N LEU A 175 -8.70 -16.33 5.12
CA LEU A 175 -8.86 -14.90 4.88
C LEU A 175 -9.72 -14.25 5.96
N HIS A 176 -9.27 -13.09 6.42
CA HIS A 176 -10.04 -12.30 7.36
C HIS A 176 -11.34 -11.80 6.70
N PRO A 177 -12.52 -11.82 7.36
CA PRO A 177 -13.78 -11.42 6.75
C PRO A 177 -13.78 -10.02 6.13
N SER A 178 -13.02 -9.08 6.71
CA SER A 178 -12.86 -7.72 6.15
C SER A 178 -12.25 -7.73 4.74
N MET A 179 -11.50 -8.78 4.36
CA MET A 179 -10.96 -8.94 3.02
C MET A 179 -12.05 -9.07 1.97
N GLY A 180 -13.19 -9.67 2.34
CA GLY A 180 -14.39 -9.81 1.51
C GLY A 180 -14.87 -8.47 0.94
N LEU A 181 -14.65 -7.36 1.66
CA LEU A 181 -15.06 -6.02 1.25
C LEU A 181 -14.22 -5.42 0.10
N TYR A 182 -13.05 -6.00 -0.17
CA TYR A 182 -12.13 -5.53 -1.20
C TYR A 182 -12.18 -6.36 -2.47
N PHE A 183 -12.94 -7.47 -2.49
CA PHE A 183 -13.16 -8.25 -3.70
C PHE A 183 -14.00 -7.45 -4.70
N ASN A 184 -13.59 -7.47 -5.97
CA ASN A 184 -14.23 -6.69 -7.03
C ASN A 184 -15.68 -7.12 -7.31
N ASP A 185 -16.05 -8.35 -7.00
CA ASP A 185 -17.39 -8.91 -7.15
C ASP A 185 -18.22 -8.84 -5.84
N SER A 186 -17.68 -8.22 -4.78
CA SER A 186 -18.40 -8.07 -3.53
C SER A 186 -19.57 -7.10 -3.64
N ARG A 187 -20.72 -7.50 -3.08
CA ARG A 187 -21.91 -6.64 -2.97
C ARG A 187 -21.72 -5.52 -1.95
N LEU A 188 -20.86 -5.75 -0.96
CA LEU A 188 -20.47 -4.77 0.07
C LEU A 188 -19.05 -4.31 -0.20
N ARG A 189 -18.78 -3.01 -0.11
CA ARG A 189 -17.43 -2.49 -0.22
C ARG A 189 -17.00 -1.75 1.02
N ALA A 190 -15.70 -1.81 1.28
CA ALA A 190 -15.09 -0.95 2.28
C ALA A 190 -15.16 0.50 1.78
N VAL A 191 -15.37 1.45 2.70
CA VAL A 191 -15.34 2.89 2.40
C VAL A 191 -14.02 3.31 1.74
N SER A 192 -12.92 2.66 2.09
CA SER A 192 -11.63 2.89 1.42
C SER A 192 -11.48 1.97 0.20
N THR A 193 -11.17 2.54 -0.97
CA THR A 193 -10.67 1.74 -2.10
C THR A 193 -9.23 1.32 -1.92
N SER A 194 -8.69 1.33 -0.70
CA SER A 194 -7.28 1.09 -0.42
C SER A 194 -6.78 -0.17 -1.11
N TRP A 195 -7.58 -1.24 -1.16
CA TRP A 195 -7.23 -2.52 -1.75
C TRP A 195 -8.30 -2.96 -2.74
N TRP A 196 -7.90 -3.54 -3.88
CA TRP A 196 -8.76 -4.32 -4.77
C TRP A 196 -8.21 -5.71 -4.93
N LEU A 197 -9.07 -6.70 -4.68
CA LEU A 197 -8.74 -8.10 -4.77
C LEU A 197 -9.50 -8.73 -5.91
N ARG A 198 -8.80 -9.53 -6.70
CA ARG A 198 -9.38 -10.23 -7.85
C ARG A 198 -8.87 -11.66 -7.90
N PRO A 199 -9.71 -12.63 -7.53
CA PRO A 199 -9.35 -14.02 -7.67
C PRO A 199 -9.30 -14.32 -9.17
N TYR A 200 -8.31 -15.09 -9.57
CA TYR A 200 -8.25 -15.66 -10.90
C TYR A 200 -8.14 -17.19 -10.87
N SER A 201 -8.00 -17.76 -9.68
CA SER A 201 -8.22 -19.16 -9.37
C SER A 201 -8.68 -19.30 -7.91
N ARG A 202 -8.81 -20.54 -7.40
CA ARG A 202 -9.09 -20.78 -5.98
C ARG A 202 -7.89 -20.52 -5.07
N ARG A 203 -6.68 -20.50 -5.64
CA ARG A 203 -5.41 -20.44 -4.92
C ARG A 203 -4.59 -19.20 -5.26
N SER A 204 -5.08 -18.35 -6.16
CA SER A 204 -4.33 -17.21 -6.65
C SER A 204 -5.22 -15.99 -6.91
N LEU A 205 -4.70 -14.80 -6.58
CA LEU A 205 -5.37 -13.51 -6.80
C LEU A 205 -4.41 -12.40 -7.21
N VAL A 206 -4.94 -11.37 -7.85
CA VAL A 206 -4.25 -10.10 -8.06
C VAL A 206 -4.77 -9.09 -7.05
N GLN A 207 -3.86 -8.38 -6.40
CA GLN A 207 -4.14 -7.21 -5.59
C GLN A 207 -3.69 -5.95 -6.32
N ASN A 208 -4.52 -4.93 -6.30
CA ASN A 208 -4.09 -3.55 -6.52
C ASN A 208 -4.25 -2.81 -5.21
N ILE A 209 -3.18 -2.15 -4.79
CA ILE A 209 -3.14 -1.49 -3.50
C ILE A 209 -2.76 -0.03 -3.71
N PHE A 210 -3.42 0.84 -2.96
CA PHE A 210 -3.22 2.29 -2.99
C PHE A 210 -2.55 2.80 -1.70
N HIS A 211 -2.39 1.91 -0.71
CA HIS A 211 -1.56 2.09 0.48
C HIS A 211 -0.58 0.93 0.60
N PHE A 212 0.68 1.16 0.28
CA PHE A 212 1.68 0.11 0.33
C PHE A 212 2.25 -0.02 1.74
N VAL A 213 2.50 -1.24 2.19
CA VAL A 213 3.24 -1.48 3.43
C VAL A 213 4.73 -1.20 3.17
N PRO A 214 5.36 -0.22 3.84
CA PRO A 214 6.79 0.00 3.72
C PRO A 214 7.51 -1.13 4.45
N LEU A 215 8.37 -1.85 3.74
CA LEU A 215 9.18 -2.93 4.30
C LEU A 215 10.57 -2.47 4.70
N ALA A 216 11.12 -1.46 4.02
CA ALA A 216 12.38 -0.85 4.38
C ALA A 216 12.48 0.56 3.82
N VAL A 217 13.12 1.45 4.59
CA VAL A 217 13.40 2.84 4.23
C VAL A 217 14.87 3.18 4.51
N VAL A 218 15.62 3.60 3.48
CA VAL A 218 17.07 3.87 3.53
C VAL A 218 17.39 5.34 3.20
N GLY A 219 18.22 5.94 4.05
CA GLY A 219 18.41 7.39 4.09
C GLY A 219 18.52 7.92 5.51
N THR A 220 18.85 9.20 5.62
CA THR A 220 19.02 9.96 6.86
C THR A 220 18.07 11.15 6.87
N GLY A 221 17.80 11.73 8.05
CA GLY A 221 17.10 13.01 8.14
C GLY A 221 15.59 12.98 7.86
N TYR A 222 14.93 11.83 7.96
CA TYR A 222 13.47 11.78 7.84
C TYR A 222 12.80 12.57 8.96
N ASP A 223 11.72 13.30 8.66
CA ASP A 223 10.85 13.83 9.71
C ASP A 223 10.08 12.66 10.32
N ALA A 224 10.46 12.32 11.55
CA ALA A 224 9.75 11.31 12.31
C ALA A 224 8.34 11.75 12.69
N ARG A 225 7.97 13.04 12.53
CA ARG A 225 6.61 13.53 12.78
C ARG A 225 5.78 13.32 11.52
N PHE A 226 4.81 12.42 11.63
CA PHE A 226 3.80 12.21 10.61
C PHE A 226 2.43 12.04 11.26
N ASN A 227 1.38 12.38 10.51
CA ASN A 227 0.01 12.16 10.90
C ASN A 227 -0.51 10.85 10.33
N GLY A 228 -1.30 10.11 11.10
CA GLY A 228 -1.84 8.82 10.68
C GLY A 228 -0.84 7.67 10.84
N THR A 229 -0.85 6.74 9.89
CA THR A 229 -0.08 5.48 9.93
C THR A 229 1.21 5.58 9.11
N VAL A 230 2.16 4.66 9.33
CA VAL A 230 3.48 4.68 8.67
C VAL A 230 3.40 4.47 7.16
N ASP A 231 2.46 3.65 6.70
CA ASP A 231 2.17 3.34 5.28
C ASP A 231 1.52 4.50 4.52
N ARG A 232 1.09 5.54 5.23
CA ARG A 232 0.59 6.79 4.63
C ARG A 232 1.48 7.96 5.05
N GLY A 233 1.31 8.43 6.27
CA GLY A 233 1.88 9.68 6.73
C GLY A 233 3.40 9.71 6.63
N PHE A 234 4.08 8.63 7.00
CA PHE A 234 5.54 8.60 6.94
C PHE A 234 6.06 8.43 5.51
N VAL A 235 5.51 7.49 4.73
CA VAL A 235 5.94 7.27 3.34
C VAL A 235 5.77 8.53 2.48
N GLU A 236 4.73 9.33 2.74
CA GLU A 236 4.48 10.60 2.06
C GLU A 236 5.51 11.70 2.38
N THR A 237 6.26 11.61 3.48
CA THR A 237 7.32 12.59 3.79
C THR A 237 8.67 12.25 3.16
N LEU A 238 8.79 11.10 2.49
CA LEU A 238 10.04 10.60 1.97
C LEU A 238 10.39 11.23 0.62
N ASP A 239 11.56 11.87 0.54
CA ASP A 239 12.16 12.29 -0.72
C ASP A 239 12.93 11.13 -1.39
N VAL A 240 12.18 10.24 -2.06
CA VAL A 240 12.70 9.03 -2.70
C VAL A 240 12.29 8.96 -4.16
N ARG A 241 13.25 9.04 -5.08
CA ARG A 241 12.96 8.98 -6.52
C ARG A 241 12.36 7.62 -6.91
N PRO A 242 11.49 7.56 -7.92
CA PRO A 242 10.82 6.31 -8.30
C PRO A 242 11.75 5.13 -8.64
N GLU A 243 12.93 5.39 -9.21
CA GLU A 243 13.95 4.38 -9.52
C GLU A 243 14.59 3.76 -8.26
N ASP A 244 14.57 4.49 -7.15
CA ASP A 244 15.07 4.07 -5.85
C ASP A 244 14.00 3.25 -5.09
N VAL A 245 12.76 3.18 -5.60
CA VAL A 245 11.66 2.39 -5.02
C VAL A 245 11.60 0.99 -5.64
N ALA A 246 11.50 -0.04 -4.80
CA ALA A 246 11.12 -1.39 -5.21
C ALA A 246 9.69 -1.69 -4.74
N LEU A 247 8.83 -2.12 -5.65
CA LEU A 247 7.53 -2.70 -5.31
C LEU A 247 7.62 -4.21 -5.48
N ILE A 248 7.35 -4.95 -4.42
CA ILE A 248 7.13 -6.39 -4.47
C ILE A 248 5.82 -6.65 -5.20
N ASP A 249 5.89 -7.26 -6.39
CA ASP A 249 4.74 -7.50 -7.25
C ASP A 249 4.40 -8.99 -7.42
N SER A 250 5.05 -9.86 -6.64
CA SER A 250 4.83 -11.30 -6.64
C SER A 250 5.11 -11.91 -5.25
N SER A 251 4.21 -12.80 -4.81
CA SER A 251 4.39 -13.62 -3.61
C SER A 251 5.53 -14.64 -3.73
N ASP A 252 5.96 -14.96 -4.95
CA ASP A 252 7.14 -15.81 -5.20
C ASP A 252 8.44 -15.15 -4.67
N ASP A 253 8.49 -13.81 -4.60
CA ASP A 253 9.67 -13.07 -4.15
C ASP A 253 9.63 -12.80 -2.64
N LEU A 254 8.48 -12.31 -2.17
CA LEU A 254 8.26 -11.91 -0.79
C LEU A 254 6.75 -11.84 -0.54
N THR A 255 6.31 -12.47 0.55
CA THR A 255 4.92 -12.39 1.00
C THR A 255 4.87 -12.07 2.48
N LEU A 256 3.93 -11.19 2.84
CA LEU A 256 3.60 -10.79 4.20
C LEU A 256 2.08 -10.95 4.38
N VAL A 257 1.66 -11.48 5.52
CA VAL A 257 0.25 -11.48 5.95
C VAL A 257 0.10 -10.81 7.31
N ASP A 258 -0.99 -10.06 7.47
CA ASP A 258 -1.40 -9.47 8.74
C ASP A 258 -2.33 -10.44 9.48
N LEU A 259 -2.05 -10.68 10.75
CA LEU A 259 -2.84 -11.52 11.63
C LEU A 259 -3.82 -10.66 12.45
N ALA A 260 -5.12 -10.83 12.24
CA ALA A 260 -6.14 -10.15 13.05
C ALA A 260 -7.15 -11.13 13.66
N PRO A 261 -7.63 -10.88 14.89
CA PRO A 261 -8.76 -11.63 15.44
C PRO A 261 -9.99 -11.50 14.53
N ALA A 262 -10.74 -12.58 14.33
CA ALA A 262 -11.93 -12.58 13.46
C ALA A 262 -12.95 -11.47 13.79
N ALA A 263 -13.05 -11.11 15.08
CA ALA A 263 -13.96 -10.07 15.56
C ALA A 263 -13.52 -8.65 15.18
N ARG A 264 -12.26 -8.44 14.79
CA ARG A 264 -11.71 -7.13 14.46
C ARG A 264 -11.94 -6.80 12.98
N VAL A 265 -13.17 -6.47 12.63
CA VAL A 265 -13.49 -5.99 11.28
C VAL A 265 -13.09 -4.54 11.12
N ILE A 266 -12.20 -4.27 10.16
CA ILE A 266 -11.77 -2.92 9.79
C ILE A 266 -12.48 -2.52 8.51
N GLY A 267 -13.01 -1.29 8.50
CA GLY A 267 -13.76 -0.72 7.40
C GLY A 267 -15.27 -0.84 7.60
N GLU A 268 -15.98 0.26 7.43
CA GLU A 268 -17.44 0.25 7.45
C GLU A 268 -17.95 -0.30 6.10
N PRO A 269 -18.80 -1.35 6.11
CA PRO A 269 -19.36 -1.87 4.88
C PRO A 269 -20.38 -0.88 4.31
N GLN A 270 -20.20 -0.50 3.05
CA GLN A 270 -21.18 0.30 2.30
C GLN A 270 -21.78 -0.53 1.17
N LEU A 271 -23.09 -0.38 0.98
CA LEU A 271 -23.77 -0.91 -0.20
C LEU A 271 -23.29 -0.15 -1.43
N THR A 272 -22.86 -0.88 -2.45
CA THR A 272 -22.40 -0.27 -3.69
C THR A 272 -23.58 0.06 -4.59
N CYS A 273 -23.83 1.36 -4.78
CA CYS A 273 -24.72 1.87 -5.84
C CYS A 273 -23.95 2.61 -6.95
N LEU A 274 -22.64 2.83 -6.77
CA LEU A 274 -21.77 3.55 -7.70
C LEU A 274 -20.89 2.58 -8.48
N SER A 275 -20.53 2.96 -9.71
CA SER A 275 -19.54 2.22 -10.49
C SER A 275 -18.16 2.27 -9.82
N ASP A 276 -17.34 1.24 -10.05
CA ASP A 276 -15.97 1.15 -9.54
C ASP A 276 -15.17 2.42 -9.82
N ALA A 277 -15.25 2.94 -11.05
CA ALA A 277 -14.52 4.16 -11.45
C ALA A 277 -14.93 5.37 -10.62
N VAL A 278 -16.23 5.54 -10.33
CA VAL A 278 -16.72 6.69 -9.55
C VAL A 278 -16.27 6.62 -8.12
N PHE A 279 -16.39 5.44 -7.52
CA PHE A 279 -15.96 5.21 -6.14
C PHE A 279 -14.45 5.45 -6.00
N THR A 280 -13.66 4.91 -6.92
CA THR A 280 -12.21 5.12 -7.00
C THR A 280 -11.85 6.59 -7.18
N GLY A 281 -12.53 7.29 -8.09
CA GLY A 281 -12.21 8.68 -8.40
C GLY A 281 -12.51 9.63 -7.26
N ARG A 282 -13.61 9.39 -6.52
CA ARG A 282 -13.88 10.12 -5.27
C ARG A 282 -12.79 9.88 -4.25
N TRP A 283 -12.41 8.62 -4.05
CA TRP A 283 -11.35 8.28 -3.11
C TRP A 283 -10.02 8.93 -3.49
N PHE A 284 -9.59 8.89 -4.76
CA PHE A 284 -8.39 9.60 -5.20
C PHE A 284 -8.46 11.11 -4.93
N ARG A 285 -9.64 11.72 -5.10
CA ARG A 285 -9.85 13.14 -4.83
C ARG A 285 -9.74 13.46 -3.33
N GLU A 286 -10.31 12.61 -2.48
CA GLU A 286 -10.27 12.75 -1.02
C GLU A 286 -8.86 12.52 -0.45
N MET A 287 -8.05 11.68 -1.09
CA MET A 287 -6.71 11.36 -0.63
C MET A 287 -5.65 12.42 -0.98
N GLY A 288 -5.95 13.33 -1.90
CA GLY A 288 -5.13 14.51 -2.21
C GLY A 288 -3.85 14.23 -3.02
N GLU A 289 -3.02 15.26 -3.18
CA GLU A 289 -1.79 15.25 -4.00
C GLU A 289 -0.72 14.27 -3.49
N SER A 290 -0.71 13.95 -2.19
CA SER A 290 0.25 13.03 -1.58
C SER A 290 0.26 11.65 -2.24
N HIS A 291 -0.87 11.26 -2.84
CA HIS A 291 -1.02 10.00 -3.56
C HIS A 291 -0.58 10.09 -5.04
N ALA A 292 -0.33 11.28 -5.61
CA ALA A 292 0.12 11.43 -6.99
C ALA A 292 1.53 10.85 -7.21
N PHE A 293 2.42 10.97 -6.21
CA PHE A 293 3.83 10.57 -6.31
C PHE A 293 4.02 9.06 -6.49
N LEU A 294 3.47 8.25 -5.58
CA LEU A 294 3.46 6.79 -5.73
C LEU A 294 2.37 6.34 -6.70
N GLY A 295 1.30 7.12 -6.82
CA GLY A 295 0.07 6.64 -7.43
C GLY A 295 0.04 6.51 -8.92
N GLY A 296 0.66 7.43 -9.64
CA GLY A 296 0.71 7.35 -11.10
C GLY A 296 1.48 6.12 -11.59
N ARG A 297 2.52 5.69 -10.86
CA ARG A 297 3.43 4.61 -11.29
C ARG A 297 3.16 3.26 -10.64
N PHE A 298 2.69 3.23 -9.40
CA PHE A 298 2.57 1.99 -8.63
C PHE A 298 1.13 1.51 -8.43
N TYR A 299 0.11 2.37 -8.43
CA TYR A 299 -1.30 1.93 -8.27
C TYR A 299 -1.77 1.01 -9.39
N ALA A 300 -1.28 1.25 -10.60
CA ALA A 300 -1.54 0.42 -11.77
C ALA A 300 -0.71 -0.88 -11.79
N LYS A 301 0.24 -1.07 -10.86
CA LYS A 301 1.04 -2.29 -10.80
C LYS A 301 0.29 -3.37 -10.02
N PRO A 302 -0.08 -4.48 -10.67
CA PRO A 302 -0.70 -5.61 -10.00
C PRO A 302 0.33 -6.29 -9.09
N ILE A 303 -0.07 -6.63 -7.88
CA ILE A 303 0.66 -7.51 -6.97
C ILE A 303 0.04 -8.90 -7.09
N ARG A 304 0.86 -9.90 -7.39
CA ARG A 304 0.40 -11.27 -7.66
C ARG A 304 0.57 -12.11 -6.41
N PHE A 305 -0.55 -12.56 -5.85
CA PHE A 305 -0.54 -13.60 -4.84
C PHE A 305 -0.78 -14.93 -5.56
N ARG A 306 0.28 -15.71 -5.66
CA ARG A 306 0.37 -16.96 -6.38
C ARG A 306 0.41 -18.12 -5.41
N GLY A 307 -0.57 -19.00 -5.51
CA GLY A 307 -0.61 -20.26 -4.78
C GLY A 307 0.00 -21.42 -5.55
N GLY A 308 -0.29 -22.64 -5.13
CA GLY A 308 0.22 -23.87 -5.75
C GLY A 308 -0.19 -24.08 -7.21
N ASP A 309 -1.23 -23.39 -7.69
CA ASP A 309 -1.74 -23.50 -9.06
C ASP A 309 -1.20 -22.45 -10.05
N ALA A 310 -0.28 -21.58 -9.60
CA ALA A 310 0.18 -20.43 -10.37
C ALA A 310 0.86 -20.78 -11.72
N ASP A 311 1.40 -21.99 -11.82
CA ASP A 311 2.08 -22.45 -13.04
C ASP A 311 1.11 -23.02 -14.10
N ASP A 312 -0.18 -23.10 -13.81
CA ASP A 312 -1.20 -23.46 -14.79
C ASP A 312 -1.30 -22.36 -15.87
N PRO A 313 -1.18 -22.69 -17.17
CA PRO A 313 -1.32 -21.72 -18.26
C PRO A 313 -2.64 -20.93 -18.25
N ALA A 314 -3.75 -21.54 -17.82
CA ALA A 314 -5.04 -20.87 -17.67
C ALA A 314 -5.00 -19.83 -16.55
N VAL A 315 -4.40 -20.18 -15.42
CA VAL A 315 -4.18 -19.30 -14.27
C VAL A 315 -3.32 -18.10 -14.68
N ARG A 316 -2.22 -18.31 -15.42
CA ARG A 316 -1.40 -17.20 -15.97
C ARG A 316 -2.16 -16.30 -16.96
N ARG A 317 -3.07 -16.85 -17.77
CA ARG A 317 -3.92 -16.04 -18.66
C ARG A 317 -4.89 -15.17 -17.86
N ALA A 318 -5.51 -15.77 -16.85
CA ALA A 318 -6.44 -15.08 -15.97
C ALA A 318 -5.74 -13.99 -15.14
N GLU A 319 -4.52 -14.24 -14.65
CA GLU A 319 -3.64 -13.24 -14.02
C GLU A 319 -3.43 -12.02 -14.93
N ARG A 320 -3.04 -12.23 -16.20
CA ARG A 320 -2.85 -11.14 -17.17
C ARG A 320 -4.14 -10.37 -17.48
N GLN A 321 -5.29 -11.05 -17.47
CA GLN A 321 -6.58 -10.39 -17.65
C GLN A 321 -6.96 -9.54 -16.43
N ALA A 322 -6.82 -10.11 -15.23
CA ALA A 322 -7.08 -9.42 -13.97
C ALA A 322 -6.22 -8.16 -13.85
N ALA A 323 -4.91 -8.26 -14.14
CA ALA A 323 -3.97 -7.15 -14.18
C ALA A 323 -4.38 -6.04 -15.16
N ARG A 324 -4.78 -6.40 -16.40
CA ARG A 324 -5.23 -5.42 -17.41
C ARG A 324 -6.50 -4.70 -16.98
N MET A 325 -7.48 -5.44 -16.49
CA MET A 325 -8.73 -4.87 -15.99
C MET A 325 -8.47 -3.95 -14.78
N ALA A 326 -7.47 -4.27 -13.95
CA ALA A 326 -7.17 -3.48 -12.76
C ALA A 326 -6.60 -2.13 -13.14
N ARG A 327 -5.61 -2.14 -14.03
CA ARG A 327 -5.08 -0.92 -14.65
C ARG A 327 -6.20 -0.06 -15.23
N ARG A 328 -7.09 -0.65 -16.03
CA ARG A 328 -8.22 0.07 -16.63
C ARG A 328 -9.10 0.75 -15.58
N GLN A 329 -9.41 0.07 -14.48
CA GLN A 329 -10.23 0.65 -13.40
C GLN A 329 -9.49 1.76 -12.65
N VAL A 330 -8.21 1.59 -12.35
CA VAL A 330 -7.37 2.63 -11.74
C VAL A 330 -7.39 3.88 -12.61
N TYR A 331 -7.15 3.73 -13.91
CA TYR A 331 -7.17 4.85 -14.85
C TYR A 331 -8.55 5.49 -14.96
N ALA A 332 -9.62 4.70 -15.02
CA ALA A 332 -10.98 5.25 -15.02
C ALA A 332 -11.28 6.04 -13.73
N GLY A 333 -10.80 5.56 -12.58
CA GLY A 333 -10.85 6.28 -11.32
C GLY A 333 -10.12 7.62 -11.37
N LEU A 334 -8.89 7.64 -11.87
CA LEU A 334 -8.11 8.89 -12.02
C LEU A 334 -8.85 9.90 -12.91
N VAL A 335 -9.43 9.45 -14.04
CA VAL A 335 -10.22 10.33 -14.92
C VAL A 335 -11.43 10.92 -14.17
N VAL A 336 -12.12 10.13 -13.35
CA VAL A 336 -13.23 10.66 -12.54
C VAL A 336 -12.73 11.65 -11.49
N ALA A 337 -11.63 11.36 -10.80
CA ALA A 337 -11.04 12.26 -9.79
C ALA A 337 -10.73 13.63 -10.39
N GLU A 338 -10.17 13.63 -11.59
CA GLU A 338 -9.80 14.83 -12.35
C GLU A 338 -11.01 15.60 -12.85
N ALA A 339 -12.02 14.91 -13.37
CA ALA A 339 -13.27 15.56 -13.74
C ALA A 339 -13.96 16.22 -12.53
N LEU A 340 -13.92 15.59 -11.36
CA LEU A 340 -14.42 16.18 -10.11
C LEU A 340 -13.58 17.37 -9.67
N ALA A 341 -12.27 17.36 -9.93
CA ALA A 341 -11.39 18.49 -9.67
C ALA A 341 -11.74 19.70 -10.54
N VAL A 342 -11.89 19.46 -11.84
CA VAL A 342 -12.34 20.46 -12.81
C VAL A 342 -13.68 21.04 -12.42
N ALA A 343 -14.66 20.20 -12.08
CA ALA A 343 -15.97 20.66 -11.63
C ALA A 343 -15.88 21.57 -10.39
N ALA A 344 -15.03 21.23 -9.41
CA ALA A 344 -14.84 22.07 -8.23
C ALA A 344 -14.20 23.43 -8.57
N ALA A 345 -13.22 23.46 -9.47
CA ALA A 345 -12.57 24.70 -9.92
C ALA A 345 -13.54 25.59 -10.70
N LEU A 346 -14.33 25.02 -11.62
CA LEU A 346 -15.38 25.73 -12.37
C LEU A 346 -16.43 26.33 -11.43
N HIS A 347 -16.85 25.56 -10.42
CA HIS A 347 -17.79 26.04 -9.41
C HIS A 347 -17.22 27.23 -8.64
N ALA A 348 -15.96 27.16 -8.20
CA ALA A 348 -15.28 28.27 -7.51
C ALA A 348 -15.13 29.53 -8.39
N ALA A 349 -15.03 29.36 -9.71
CA ALA A 349 -14.98 30.45 -10.68
C ALA A 349 -16.37 31.02 -11.06
N GLY A 350 -17.47 30.50 -10.50
CA GLY A 350 -18.84 30.94 -10.77
C GLY A 350 -19.51 30.28 -11.98
N TRP A 351 -18.89 29.25 -12.58
CA TRP A 351 -19.39 28.57 -13.79
C TRP A 351 -20.27 27.38 -13.39
N LEU A 352 -21.39 27.67 -12.73
CA LEU A 352 -22.20 26.69 -12.00
C LEU A 352 -22.78 25.57 -12.89
N ASP A 353 -23.37 25.92 -14.04
CA ASP A 353 -24.01 24.95 -14.93
C ASP A 353 -22.99 23.96 -15.50
N LEU A 354 -21.84 24.47 -15.95
CA LEU A 354 -20.78 23.61 -16.48
C LEU A 354 -20.16 22.74 -15.39
N ALA A 355 -19.96 23.29 -14.18
CA ALA A 355 -19.49 22.52 -13.04
C ALA A 355 -20.45 21.36 -12.72
N HIS A 356 -21.75 21.60 -12.73
CA HIS A 356 -22.77 20.58 -12.54
C HIS A 356 -22.74 19.52 -13.64
N ASP A 357 -22.64 19.92 -14.91
CA ASP A 357 -22.58 19.00 -16.05
C ASP A 357 -21.35 18.09 -15.99
N VAL A 358 -20.16 18.65 -15.74
CA VAL A 358 -18.92 17.88 -15.62
C VAL A 358 -19.02 16.89 -14.46
N LYS A 359 -19.52 17.34 -13.30
CA LYS A 359 -19.74 16.49 -12.12
C LYS A 359 -20.75 15.38 -12.43
N ALA A 360 -21.86 15.68 -13.08
CA ALA A 360 -22.89 14.70 -13.42
C ALA A 360 -22.38 13.64 -14.42
N ARG A 361 -21.62 14.05 -15.45
CA ARG A 361 -20.99 13.13 -16.40
C ARG A 361 -19.92 12.25 -15.72
N ALA A 362 -19.14 12.80 -14.79
CA ALA A 362 -18.16 12.04 -14.02
C ALA A 362 -18.83 10.99 -13.14
N LEU A 363 -19.88 11.35 -12.42
CA LEU A 363 -20.59 10.46 -11.48
C LEU A 363 -21.49 9.42 -12.17
N SER A 364 -21.94 9.68 -13.40
CA SER A 364 -22.73 8.71 -14.18
C SER A 364 -21.86 7.71 -14.96
N GLY A 365 -20.53 7.86 -14.95
CA GLY A 365 -19.62 7.05 -15.77
C GLY A 365 -19.65 7.40 -17.26
N GLY A 366 -20.25 8.54 -17.62
CA GLY A 366 -20.33 9.02 -19.01
C GLY A 366 -19.00 9.56 -19.56
N LEU A 367 -17.98 9.74 -18.73
CA LEU A 367 -16.64 10.12 -19.15
C LEU A 367 -15.82 8.87 -19.52
N SER A 368 -15.90 8.45 -20.78
CA SER A 368 -14.98 7.46 -21.33
C SER A 368 -13.88 8.14 -22.15
N LEU A 369 -12.70 8.32 -21.56
CA LEU A 369 -11.49 8.62 -22.34
C LEU A 369 -10.89 7.30 -22.86
N PRO A 370 -10.56 7.17 -24.16
CA PRO A 370 -9.83 6.00 -24.64
C PRO A 370 -8.46 5.92 -23.95
N VAL A 371 -8.28 4.91 -23.08
CA VAL A 371 -7.12 4.72 -22.16
C VAL A 371 -5.86 4.24 -22.89
N GLY A 372 -5.56 4.79 -24.07
CA GLY A 372 -4.50 4.29 -24.95
C GLY A 372 -3.09 4.64 -24.49
N ARG A 373 -2.84 5.90 -24.11
CA ARG A 373 -1.52 6.43 -23.73
C ARG A 373 -1.72 7.69 -22.88
N LEU A 374 -1.49 7.62 -21.57
CA LEU A 374 -1.43 8.80 -20.70
C LEU A 374 0.03 9.12 -20.38
N ALA A 375 0.56 10.15 -21.04
CA ALA A 375 1.57 11.05 -20.47
C ALA A 375 0.82 12.22 -19.77
N PRO A 376 1.52 13.23 -19.19
CA PRO A 376 0.84 14.41 -18.66
C PRO A 376 -0.12 14.95 -19.72
N TYR A 377 -1.36 15.22 -19.33
CA TYR A 377 -2.34 15.82 -20.23
C TYR A 377 -2.47 17.30 -19.93
N THR A 378 -2.59 18.09 -20.99
CA THR A 378 -3.00 19.48 -20.91
C THR A 378 -4.45 19.56 -21.34
N ALA A 379 -5.36 19.94 -20.43
CA ALA A 379 -6.74 20.22 -20.79
C ALA A 379 -6.89 21.71 -21.14
N CYS A 380 -7.35 22.00 -22.35
CA CYS A 380 -7.61 23.37 -22.81
C CYS A 380 -9.12 23.64 -22.76
N LEU A 381 -9.56 24.58 -21.94
CA LEU A 381 -10.96 24.99 -21.84
C LEU A 381 -11.17 26.30 -22.64
N PRO A 382 -12.15 26.39 -23.55
CA PRO A 382 -12.45 27.65 -24.23
C PRO A 382 -13.03 28.69 -23.26
N ALA A 383 -12.74 29.97 -23.52
CA ALA A 383 -13.22 31.11 -22.73
C ALA A 383 -14.73 31.35 -22.91
N ASP A 384 -15.29 30.91 -24.04
CA ASP A 384 -16.71 30.97 -24.33
C ASP A 384 -17.40 29.64 -23.93
N PRO A 385 -18.24 29.65 -22.87
CA PRO A 385 -18.95 28.47 -22.38
C PRO A 385 -19.90 27.83 -23.40
N SER A 386 -20.37 28.58 -24.40
CA SER A 386 -21.31 28.07 -25.41
C SER A 386 -20.68 27.05 -26.36
N THR A 387 -19.35 27.09 -26.51
CA THR A 387 -18.58 26.18 -27.37
C THR A 387 -18.22 24.85 -26.69
N LEU A 388 -18.39 24.80 -25.36
CA LEU A 388 -17.82 23.79 -24.47
C LEU A 388 -18.55 22.44 -24.53
N VAL A 389 -19.84 22.43 -24.86
CA VAL A 389 -20.59 21.19 -25.15
C VAL A 389 -19.92 20.41 -26.29
N SER A 390 -19.46 21.11 -27.34
CA SER A 390 -18.74 20.49 -28.46
C SER A 390 -17.29 20.11 -28.12
N VAL A 391 -16.70 20.70 -27.08
CA VAL A 391 -15.34 20.41 -26.59
C VAL A 391 -15.35 19.23 -25.61
N LEU A 392 -16.37 19.08 -24.77
CA LEU A 392 -16.58 17.90 -23.92
C LEU A 392 -16.80 16.64 -24.76
N ASP A 393 -17.51 16.75 -25.88
CA ASP A 393 -17.70 15.63 -26.81
C ASP A 393 -16.44 15.35 -27.68
N ARG A 394 -15.52 16.32 -27.76
CA ARG A 394 -14.21 16.25 -28.44
C ARG A 394 -13.01 16.15 -27.49
N LEU A 395 -13.22 16.01 -26.18
CA LEU A 395 -12.13 16.03 -25.19
C LEU A 395 -11.20 14.82 -25.38
N LYS A 396 -11.72 13.73 -25.95
CA LYS A 396 -10.95 12.59 -26.48
C LYS A 396 -9.94 12.95 -27.60
N ASP A 397 -10.15 14.04 -28.34
CA ASP A 397 -9.37 14.47 -29.50
C ASP A 397 -8.40 15.63 -29.16
N HIS A 398 -8.51 16.25 -27.98
CA HIS A 398 -7.75 17.46 -27.57
C HIS A 398 -6.93 17.29 -26.28
N VAL A 399 -6.93 16.10 -25.70
CA VAL A 399 -5.92 15.71 -24.71
C VAL A 399 -4.59 15.56 -25.44
N VAL A 400 -3.74 16.59 -25.36
CA VAL A 400 -2.35 16.51 -25.87
C VAL A 400 -1.49 15.88 -24.79
N VAL A 401 -0.71 14.88 -25.20
CA VAL A 401 0.02 13.99 -24.31
C VAL A 401 1.52 14.18 -24.56
N GLY A 402 2.27 14.81 -23.64
CA GLY A 402 3.70 15.07 -23.85
C GLY A 402 4.46 15.66 -22.66
N ARG A 403 5.77 15.40 -22.56
CA ARG A 403 6.69 16.06 -21.61
C ARG A 403 7.26 17.32 -22.25
N GLY A 404 7.07 18.46 -21.59
CA GLY A 404 7.58 19.78 -22.00
C GLY A 404 6.58 20.50 -22.91
N HIS A 405 5.72 21.33 -22.31
CA HIS A 405 4.79 22.16 -23.07
C HIS A 405 4.94 23.64 -22.73
N VAL A 406 5.01 24.43 -23.79
CA VAL A 406 4.80 25.87 -23.80
C VAL A 406 3.29 26.09 -23.78
N PRO A 407 2.76 27.05 -22.99
CA PRO A 407 1.32 27.35 -22.97
C PRO A 407 0.76 27.50 -24.39
N PRO A 408 -0.43 26.94 -24.69
CA PRO A 408 -1.01 27.12 -26.01
C PRO A 408 -1.26 28.61 -26.28
N ALA A 409 -0.95 29.07 -27.50
CA ALA A 409 -1.07 30.47 -27.88
C ALA A 409 -2.52 30.96 -27.76
N GLY A 410 -2.79 31.80 -26.75
CA GLY A 410 -4.13 32.31 -26.41
C GLY A 410 -4.61 31.95 -25.01
N ALA A 411 -3.80 31.35 -24.14
CA ALA A 411 -4.18 31.14 -22.74
C ALA A 411 -4.46 32.48 -22.01
N LEU A 412 -5.66 32.59 -21.41
CA LEU A 412 -6.12 33.78 -20.65
C LEU A 412 -5.57 33.83 -19.22
N ALA A 413 -5.12 32.68 -18.68
CA ALA A 413 -4.58 32.55 -17.33
C ALA A 413 -3.43 31.54 -17.32
N GLY A 414 -2.56 31.63 -16.29
CA GLY A 414 -1.57 30.59 -15.99
C GLY A 414 -2.24 29.24 -15.71
N PRO A 415 -1.50 28.13 -15.79
CA PRO A 415 -2.08 26.80 -15.62
C PRO A 415 -2.76 26.67 -14.26
N ILE A 416 -3.97 26.09 -14.23
CA ILE A 416 -4.51 25.53 -12.99
C ILE A 416 -3.73 24.23 -12.76
N GLU A 417 -2.83 24.24 -11.79
CA GLU A 417 -2.14 23.03 -11.35
C GLU A 417 -3.14 22.10 -10.65
N THR A 418 -3.24 20.87 -11.15
CA THR A 418 -4.14 19.83 -10.60
C THR A 418 -3.41 18.75 -9.81
N GLY A 419 -2.07 18.79 -9.79
CA GLY A 419 -1.22 17.73 -9.23
C GLY A 419 -0.97 16.55 -10.18
N LEU A 420 -1.75 16.38 -11.26
CA LEU A 420 -1.59 15.32 -12.27
C LEU A 420 -1.39 15.85 -13.71
N GLY A 421 -1.60 17.15 -13.93
CA GLY A 421 -1.40 17.87 -15.19
C GLY A 421 -1.68 19.38 -15.08
N GLU A 422 -1.56 20.11 -16.18
CA GLU A 422 -1.86 21.55 -16.28
C GLU A 422 -3.16 21.78 -17.04
N ILE A 423 -4.04 22.66 -16.54
CA ILE A 423 -5.24 23.08 -17.26
C ILE A 423 -5.09 24.53 -17.69
N TYR A 424 -5.25 24.81 -18.98
CA TYR A 424 -5.22 26.17 -19.53
C TYR A 424 -6.61 26.60 -19.97
N VAL A 425 -6.99 27.83 -19.62
CA VAL A 425 -8.20 28.46 -20.17
C VAL A 425 -7.76 29.26 -21.40
N LEU A 426 -8.23 28.88 -22.59
CA LEU A 426 -7.93 29.56 -23.86
C LEU A 426 -8.95 30.63 -24.16
N GLY A 427 -8.48 31.83 -24.50
CA GLY A 427 -9.27 32.94 -25.01
C GLY A 427 -9.98 32.56 -26.29
N SER A 428 -11.18 33.07 -26.50
CA SER A 428 -11.83 33.03 -27.80
C SER A 428 -10.91 33.73 -28.81
N ARG A 429 -10.59 33.03 -29.91
CA ARG A 429 -10.11 33.70 -31.12
C ARG A 429 -11.29 34.11 -31.97
#